data_AF-A0AAD6XU03-F1
#
_entry.id   AF-A0AAD6XU03-F1
#
_cell.length_a   1.000
_cell.length_b   1.000
_cell.length_c   1.000
_cell.angle_alpha   90.00
_cell.angle_beta   90.00
_cell.angle_gamma   90.00
#
_symmetry.space_group_name_H-M   'P 1'
#
loop_
_entity.id
_entity.type
_entity.pdbx_description
1 polymer ?
#
loop_
_entity_poly.entity_id
_entity_poly.type
_entity_poly.pdbx_seq_one_letter_code
_entity_poly.pdbx_strand_id
1 'polypeptide(L)'
;MPPRKKQKIASTAGPVSSPPVSLPPASLLARAASQYAYALSLRSKEHLRSPTALIHLDAWLTGTLAPKIASAQPLTKADLTDLMKWKLARGKSRPTLLALIASNPAPLVASATAAALHTMRDAAHDREAALRALPDACTLRGVGPATASALLTLHPPHVLPFMSDEAAAFFAPAQVYRRVLREVRARAGGEGGGGGEAERWDSMRLERALFALAVLRKRGEERVLQESADASVAETEAPTRASASSGSKRRRDSDS
;
A
#
# COMPACT_ATOMS: atom_id res chain seq x y z
N MET A 1 -50.42 -48.74 8.19
CA MET A 1 -49.44 -47.64 8.08
C MET A 1 -49.03 -47.46 6.63
N PRO A 2 -49.36 -46.34 5.97
CA PRO A 2 -48.68 -45.95 4.74
C PRO A 2 -47.56 -44.92 5.06
N PRO A 3 -46.42 -44.95 4.34
CA PRO A 3 -45.33 -44.01 4.60
C PRO A 3 -45.66 -42.63 3.99
N ARG A 4 -45.63 -41.59 4.83
CA ARG A 4 -45.71 -40.18 4.40
C ARG A 4 -44.45 -39.80 3.61
N LYS A 5 -44.64 -39.38 2.35
CA LYS A 5 -43.59 -38.78 1.50
C LYS A 5 -43.11 -37.47 2.15
N LYS A 6 -41.82 -37.35 2.43
CA LYS A 6 -41.18 -36.10 2.86
C LYS A 6 -41.11 -35.13 1.68
N GLN A 7 -41.85 -34.02 1.76
CA GLN A 7 -41.70 -32.89 0.83
C GLN A 7 -40.35 -32.22 1.04
N LYS A 8 -39.59 -32.08 -0.05
CA LYS A 8 -38.30 -31.39 -0.12
C LYS A 8 -38.58 -29.89 -0.17
N ILE A 9 -38.33 -29.18 0.93
CA ILE A 9 -38.40 -27.71 0.95
C ILE A 9 -37.22 -27.19 0.12
N ALA A 10 -37.53 -26.56 -1.00
CA ALA A 10 -36.57 -25.87 -1.83
C ALA A 10 -36.08 -24.62 -1.08
N SER A 11 -34.85 -24.66 -0.56
CA SER A 11 -34.17 -23.49 -0.03
C SER A 11 -33.73 -22.61 -1.19
N THR A 12 -34.54 -21.60 -1.52
CA THR A 12 -34.16 -20.50 -2.41
C THR A 12 -33.09 -19.65 -1.73
N ALA A 13 -31.83 -20.00 -1.91
CA ALA A 13 -30.72 -19.09 -1.62
C ALA A 13 -30.73 -18.00 -2.69
N GLY A 14 -31.25 -16.83 -2.34
CA GLY A 14 -31.11 -15.63 -3.17
C GLY A 14 -29.63 -15.30 -3.39
N PRO A 15 -29.27 -14.66 -4.51
CA PRO A 15 -27.89 -14.25 -4.73
C PRO A 15 -27.53 -13.22 -3.66
N VAL A 16 -26.60 -13.57 -2.78
CA VAL A 16 -25.94 -12.62 -1.88
C VAL A 16 -25.12 -11.70 -2.78
N SER A 17 -25.76 -10.63 -3.26
CA SER A 17 -25.10 -9.51 -3.92
C SER A 17 -24.17 -8.88 -2.88
N SER A 18 -22.92 -9.33 -2.87
CA SER A 18 -21.87 -8.64 -2.16
C SER A 18 -21.82 -7.23 -2.76
N PRO A 19 -21.92 -6.16 -1.97
CA PRO A 19 -21.84 -4.81 -2.51
C PRO A 19 -20.52 -4.69 -3.27
N PRO A 20 -20.49 -3.97 -4.41
CA PRO A 20 -19.21 -3.68 -5.03
C PRO A 20 -18.39 -2.91 -4.00
N VAL A 21 -17.31 -3.52 -3.50
CA VAL A 21 -16.37 -2.86 -2.61
C VAL A 21 -15.76 -1.72 -3.44
N SER A 22 -16.38 -0.55 -3.37
CA SER A 22 -15.81 0.67 -3.93
C SER A 22 -14.57 0.98 -3.11
N LEU A 23 -13.51 1.39 -3.81
CA LEU A 23 -12.32 1.85 -3.13
C LEU A 23 -12.67 3.03 -2.22
N PRO A 24 -12.05 3.14 -1.04
CA PRO A 24 -12.24 4.29 -0.19
C PRO A 24 -11.88 5.60 -0.93
N PRO A 25 -12.49 6.74 -0.56
CA PRO A 25 -12.19 8.02 -1.18
C PRO A 25 -10.69 8.38 -1.14
N ALA A 26 -10.23 9.15 -2.13
CA ALA A 26 -8.82 9.54 -2.25
C ALA A 26 -8.29 10.24 -0.99
N SER A 27 -9.09 11.10 -0.36
CA SER A 27 -8.76 11.80 0.88
C SER A 27 -8.53 10.84 2.04
N LEU A 28 -9.37 9.82 2.19
CA LEU A 28 -9.20 8.80 3.23
C LEU A 28 -7.94 7.97 2.98
N LEU A 29 -7.65 7.60 1.73
CA LEU A 29 -6.43 6.89 1.37
C LEU A 29 -5.17 7.74 1.59
N ALA A 30 -5.21 9.04 1.26
CA ALA A 30 -4.08 9.95 1.49
C ALA A 30 -3.77 10.07 3.00
N ARG A 31 -4.80 10.19 3.83
CA ARG A 31 -4.67 10.18 5.29
C ARG A 31 -4.14 8.86 5.81
N ALA A 32 -4.67 7.73 5.32
CA ALA A 32 -4.15 6.42 5.68
C ALA A 32 -2.66 6.28 5.30
N ALA A 33 -2.24 6.78 4.14
CA ALA A 33 -0.84 6.78 3.72
C ALA A 33 0.05 7.57 4.70
N SER A 34 -0.42 8.73 5.20
CA SER A 34 0.31 9.51 6.21
C SER A 34 0.46 8.78 7.56
N GLN A 35 -0.47 7.87 7.85
CA GLN A 35 -0.48 7.05 9.07
C GLN A 35 0.25 5.71 8.91
N TYR A 36 1.00 5.51 7.82
CA TYR A 36 1.68 4.23 7.54
C TYR A 36 2.61 3.79 8.68
N ALA A 37 3.43 4.70 9.22
CA ALA A 37 4.35 4.38 10.33
C ALA A 37 3.61 3.97 11.61
N TYR A 38 2.49 4.65 11.92
CA TYR A 38 1.65 4.30 13.05
C TYR A 38 1.00 2.93 12.87
N ALA A 39 0.40 2.68 11.71
CA ALA A 39 -0.17 1.38 11.35
C ALA A 39 0.87 0.25 11.39
N LEU A 40 2.11 0.52 10.95
CA LEU A 40 3.21 -0.43 11.04
C LEU A 40 3.53 -0.79 12.50
N SER A 41 3.54 0.21 13.40
CA SER A 41 3.75 -0.02 14.83
C SER A 41 2.65 -0.89 15.45
N LEU A 42 1.39 -0.65 15.06
CA LEU A 42 0.24 -1.42 15.50
C LEU A 42 0.32 -2.86 15.00
N ARG A 43 0.68 -3.07 13.74
CA ARG A 43 0.89 -4.41 13.18
C ARG A 43 2.07 -5.11 13.87
N SER A 44 3.16 -4.40 14.11
CA SER A 44 4.37 -4.96 14.71
C SER A 44 4.11 -5.51 16.13
N LYS A 45 3.28 -4.82 16.91
CA LYS A 45 2.85 -5.28 18.26
C LYS A 45 2.04 -6.59 18.25
N GLU A 46 1.48 -7.02 17.11
CA GLU A 46 0.82 -8.34 17.00
C GLU A 46 1.83 -9.50 17.07
N HIS A 47 3.11 -9.25 16.78
CA HIS A 47 4.19 -10.23 16.84
C HIS A 47 4.80 -10.27 18.25
N LEU A 48 4.10 -10.92 19.19
CA LEU A 48 4.46 -10.93 20.62
C LEU A 48 5.93 -11.33 20.91
N ARG A 49 6.52 -12.20 20.08
CA ARG A 49 7.92 -12.65 20.25
C ARG A 49 8.95 -11.66 19.71
N SER A 50 8.55 -10.73 18.85
CA SER A 50 9.44 -9.81 18.16
C SER A 50 8.69 -8.52 17.78
N PRO A 51 8.24 -7.73 18.78
CA PRO A 51 7.28 -6.64 18.57
C PRO A 51 7.84 -5.44 17.81
N THR A 52 9.15 -5.40 17.51
CA THR A 52 9.82 -4.35 16.73
C THR A 52 10.38 -4.85 15.39
N ALA A 53 10.38 -6.16 15.15
CA ALA A 53 11.07 -6.75 14.00
C ALA A 53 10.50 -6.24 12.66
N LEU A 54 9.18 -6.05 12.56
CA LEU A 54 8.56 -5.53 11.34
C LEU A 54 9.00 -4.08 11.05
N ILE A 55 9.16 -3.25 12.09
CA ILE A 55 9.62 -1.86 11.94
C ILE A 55 11.05 -1.83 11.38
N HIS A 56 11.94 -2.66 11.92
CA HIS A 56 13.32 -2.75 11.42
C HIS A 56 13.39 -3.30 10.00
N LEU A 57 12.58 -4.31 9.67
CA LEU A 57 12.49 -4.87 8.33
C LEU A 57 11.97 -3.85 7.31
N ASP A 58 11.00 -3.01 7.68
CA ASP A 58 10.47 -1.97 6.79
C ASP A 58 11.46 -0.81 6.58
N ALA A 59 12.18 -0.43 7.63
CA ALA A 59 13.26 0.55 7.54
C ALA A 59 14.39 0.03 6.63
N TRP A 60 14.78 -1.24 6.78
CA TRP A 60 15.73 -1.91 5.89
C TRP A 60 15.23 -1.98 4.44
N LEU A 61 13.94 -2.31 4.24
CA LEU A 61 13.32 -2.37 2.92
C LEU A 61 13.47 -1.04 2.18
N THR A 62 13.16 0.08 2.86
CA THR A 62 13.18 1.42 2.28
C THR A 62 14.60 1.97 2.17
N GLY A 63 15.42 1.81 3.20
CA GLY A 63 16.76 2.41 3.28
C GLY A 63 17.87 1.60 2.60
N THR A 64 17.67 0.30 2.38
CA THR A 64 18.72 -0.59 1.85
C THR A 64 18.26 -1.36 0.62
N LEU A 65 17.09 -2.01 0.67
CA LEU A 65 16.66 -2.85 -0.45
C LEU A 65 16.19 -2.02 -1.65
N ALA A 66 15.37 -0.99 -1.43
CA ALA A 66 14.83 -0.17 -2.50
C ALA A 66 15.92 0.52 -3.36
N PRO A 67 16.99 1.11 -2.79
CA PRO A 67 18.10 1.65 -3.59
C PRO A 67 18.83 0.60 -4.44
N LYS A 68 19.03 -0.62 -3.92
CA LYS A 68 19.61 -1.74 -4.68
C LYS A 68 18.73 -2.09 -5.88
N ILE A 69 17.42 -2.22 -5.65
CA ILE A 69 16.43 -2.54 -6.68
C ILE A 69 16.35 -1.42 -7.73
N ALA A 70 16.35 -0.15 -7.31
CA ALA A 70 16.36 1.00 -8.21
C ALA A 70 17.60 1.03 -9.12
N SER A 71 18.72 0.50 -8.62
CA SER A 71 19.96 0.34 -9.39
C SER A 71 20.01 -0.96 -10.21
N ALA A 72 18.91 -1.71 -10.27
CA ALA A 72 18.80 -3.04 -10.88
C ALA A 72 19.89 -4.03 -10.39
N GLN A 73 20.33 -3.90 -9.14
CA GLN A 73 21.34 -4.79 -8.56
C GLN A 73 20.74 -6.16 -8.23
N PRO A 74 21.41 -7.27 -8.54
CA PRO A 74 20.98 -8.60 -8.14
C PRO A 74 20.85 -8.72 -6.62
N LEU A 75 19.82 -9.43 -6.14
CA LEU A 75 19.63 -9.66 -4.72
C LEU A 75 20.52 -10.79 -4.22
N THR A 76 20.94 -10.67 -2.96
CA THR A 76 21.53 -11.80 -2.23
C THR A 76 20.45 -12.69 -1.64
N LYS A 77 20.84 -13.90 -1.21
CA LYS A 77 19.97 -14.79 -0.46
C LYS A 77 19.48 -14.18 0.86
N ALA A 78 20.30 -13.34 1.51
CA ALA A 78 19.92 -12.61 2.71
C ALA A 78 18.83 -11.58 2.40
N ASP A 79 19.01 -10.78 1.33
CA ASP A 79 18.01 -9.81 0.88
C ASP A 79 16.65 -10.49 0.61
N LEU A 80 16.65 -11.62 -0.11
CA LEU A 80 15.42 -12.35 -0.40
C LEU A 80 14.76 -12.93 0.88
N THR A 81 15.57 -13.36 1.84
CA THR A 81 15.09 -13.90 3.12
C THR A 81 14.41 -12.81 3.95
N ASP A 82 15.03 -11.63 4.06
CA ASP A 82 14.48 -10.52 4.84
C ASP A 82 13.26 -9.90 4.16
N LEU A 83 13.23 -9.83 2.83
CA LEU A 83 12.01 -9.49 2.08
C LEU A 83 10.85 -10.44 2.40
N MET A 84 11.11 -11.75 2.46
CA MET A 84 10.08 -12.73 2.82
C MET A 84 9.60 -12.54 4.27
N LYS A 85 10.53 -12.34 5.22
CA LYS A 85 10.17 -12.07 6.62
C LYS A 85 9.29 -10.82 6.74
N TRP A 86 9.67 -9.73 6.07
CA TRP A 86 8.89 -8.49 6.02
C TRP A 86 7.47 -8.75 5.51
N LYS A 87 7.35 -9.42 4.36
CA LYS A 87 6.05 -9.75 3.75
C LYS A 87 5.16 -10.58 4.67
N LEU A 88 5.71 -11.62 5.29
CA LEU A 88 4.97 -12.49 6.21
C LEU A 88 4.60 -11.80 7.52
N ALA A 89 5.40 -10.83 7.97
CA ALA A 89 5.09 -10.03 9.15
C ALA A 89 3.98 -8.99 8.90
N ARG A 90 3.82 -8.53 7.65
CA ARG A 90 2.71 -7.65 7.27
C ARG A 90 1.38 -8.40 7.17
N GLY A 91 1.37 -9.53 6.47
CA GLY A 91 0.15 -10.29 6.13
C GLY A 91 -0.01 -11.63 6.85
N LYS A 92 -0.48 -12.65 6.11
CA LYS A 92 -0.69 -13.99 6.65
C LYS A 92 0.63 -14.74 6.81
N SER A 93 0.90 -15.19 8.03
CA SER A 93 2.09 -16.00 8.32
C SER A 93 2.01 -17.36 7.63
N ARG A 94 3.07 -17.69 6.88
CA ARG A 94 3.26 -18.97 6.17
C ARG A 94 4.71 -19.41 6.34
N PRO A 95 5.07 -19.95 7.53
CA PRO A 95 6.47 -20.17 7.91
C PRO A 95 7.21 -21.14 6.98
N THR A 96 6.48 -22.06 6.32
CA THR A 96 7.02 -22.98 5.32
C THR A 96 7.72 -22.27 4.15
N LEU A 97 7.31 -21.03 3.82
CA LEU A 97 7.93 -20.25 2.75
C LEU A 97 9.38 -19.86 3.08
N LEU A 98 9.73 -19.64 4.35
CA LEU A 98 11.11 -19.31 4.73
C LEU A 98 12.07 -20.46 4.47
N ALA A 99 11.65 -21.70 4.74
CA ALA A 99 12.44 -22.89 4.42
C ALA A 99 12.65 -23.05 2.90
N LEU A 100 11.63 -22.73 2.09
CA LEU A 100 11.77 -22.74 0.63
C LEU A 100 12.75 -21.66 0.15
N ILE A 101 12.66 -20.44 0.67
CA ILE A 101 13.60 -19.36 0.33
C ILE A 101 15.03 -19.76 0.70
N ALA A 102 15.22 -20.33 1.89
CA ALA A 102 16.51 -20.82 2.37
C ALA A 102 17.08 -21.98 1.54
N SER A 103 16.26 -22.70 0.76
CA SER A 103 16.74 -23.78 -0.10
C SER A 103 17.28 -23.31 -1.46
N ASN A 104 17.06 -22.05 -1.85
CA ASN A 104 17.56 -21.56 -3.14
C ASN A 104 19.10 -21.41 -3.11
N PRO A 105 19.80 -21.83 -4.18
CA PRO A 105 21.22 -21.52 -4.37
C PRO A 105 21.45 -20.01 -4.53
N ALA A 106 22.52 -19.48 -3.93
CA ALA A 106 22.85 -18.06 -4.04
C ALA A 106 23.04 -17.57 -5.49
N PRO A 107 23.70 -18.33 -6.41
CA PRO A 107 23.81 -17.92 -7.81
C PRO A 107 22.47 -17.84 -8.52
N LEU A 108 21.52 -18.73 -8.20
CA LEU A 108 20.17 -18.71 -8.78
C LEU A 108 19.38 -17.49 -8.30
N VAL A 109 19.48 -17.13 -7.02
CA VAL A 109 18.84 -15.91 -6.50
C VAL A 109 19.36 -14.67 -7.22
N ALA A 110 20.68 -14.56 -7.38
CA ALA A 110 21.29 -13.44 -8.09
C ALA A 110 20.83 -13.40 -9.56
N SER A 111 20.93 -14.51 -10.31
CA SER A 111 20.57 -14.51 -11.73
C SER A 111 19.09 -14.24 -11.98
N ALA A 112 18.18 -14.87 -11.23
CA ALA A 112 16.75 -14.70 -11.39
C ALA A 112 16.29 -13.27 -11.06
N THR A 113 16.83 -12.68 -10.00
CA THR A 113 16.48 -11.30 -9.63
C THR A 113 17.13 -10.27 -10.56
N ALA A 114 18.35 -10.52 -11.06
CA ALA A 114 18.96 -9.68 -12.08
C ALA A 114 18.10 -9.63 -13.35
N ALA A 115 17.67 -10.79 -13.86
CA ALA A 115 16.82 -10.88 -15.05
C ALA A 115 15.50 -10.10 -14.86
N ALA A 116 14.82 -10.32 -13.73
CA ALA A 116 13.58 -9.61 -13.42
C ALA A 116 13.78 -8.09 -13.36
N LEU A 117 14.86 -7.61 -12.71
CA LEU A 117 15.14 -6.19 -12.56
C LEU A 117 15.59 -5.54 -13.88
N HIS A 118 16.31 -6.25 -14.74
CA HIS A 118 16.61 -5.78 -16.09
C HIS A 118 15.33 -5.61 -16.92
N THR A 119 14.43 -6.59 -16.88
CA THR A 119 13.12 -6.48 -17.54
C THR A 119 12.31 -5.29 -17.02
N MET A 120 12.35 -5.01 -15.71
CA MET A 120 11.70 -3.82 -15.13
C MET A 120 12.31 -2.51 -15.62
N ARG A 121 13.64 -2.43 -15.69
CA ARG A 121 14.35 -1.25 -16.18
C ARG A 121 14.03 -0.97 -17.64
N ASP A 122 14.07 -2.00 -18.48
CA ASP A 122 13.84 -1.88 -19.92
C ASP A 122 12.37 -1.55 -20.23
N ALA A 123 11.44 -2.03 -19.41
CA ALA A 123 10.02 -1.67 -19.50
C ALA A 123 9.75 -0.19 -19.17
N ALA A 124 10.58 0.45 -18.35
CA ALA A 124 10.42 1.83 -17.88
C ALA A 124 9.01 2.12 -17.32
N HIS A 125 8.14 2.74 -18.12
CA HIS A 125 6.78 3.13 -17.74
C HIS A 125 5.71 2.19 -18.31
N ASP A 126 6.09 1.23 -19.15
CA ASP A 126 5.21 0.25 -19.76
C ASP A 126 4.90 -0.89 -18.77
N ARG A 127 3.64 -0.96 -18.36
CA ARG A 127 3.14 -1.94 -17.40
C ARG A 127 3.06 -3.34 -17.99
N GLU A 128 2.66 -3.46 -19.25
CA GLU A 128 2.53 -4.77 -19.90
C GLU A 128 3.92 -5.37 -20.14
N ALA A 129 4.88 -4.53 -20.51
CA ALA A 129 6.28 -4.94 -20.56
C ALA A 129 6.81 -5.34 -19.17
N ALA A 130 6.51 -4.56 -18.12
CA ALA A 130 6.97 -4.83 -16.76
C ALA A 130 6.40 -6.13 -16.18
N LEU A 131 5.16 -6.51 -16.53
CA LEU A 131 4.56 -7.79 -16.13
C LEU A 131 5.40 -9.01 -16.54
N ARG A 132 6.21 -8.89 -17.60
CA ARG A 132 7.12 -9.94 -18.06
C ARG A 132 8.29 -10.21 -17.10
N ALA A 133 8.51 -9.36 -16.09
CA ALA A 133 9.51 -9.59 -15.05
C ALA A 133 9.06 -10.59 -13.97
N LEU A 134 7.74 -10.82 -13.84
CA LEU A 134 7.19 -11.73 -12.82
C LEU A 134 7.68 -13.18 -12.96
N PRO A 135 7.65 -13.80 -14.17
CA PRO A 135 8.11 -15.17 -14.37
C PRO A 135 9.55 -15.41 -13.91
N ASP A 136 10.47 -14.48 -14.20
CA ASP A 136 11.89 -14.59 -13.81
C ASP A 136 12.05 -14.74 -12.31
N ALA A 137 11.39 -13.87 -11.53
CA ALA A 137 11.39 -13.96 -10.07
C ALA A 137 10.67 -15.20 -9.54
N CYS A 138 9.64 -15.69 -10.23
CA CYS A 138 8.87 -16.88 -9.83
C CYS A 138 9.60 -18.21 -10.07
N THR A 139 10.78 -18.19 -10.70
CA THR A 139 11.65 -19.39 -10.79
C THR A 139 12.21 -19.81 -9.43
N LEU A 140 12.26 -18.89 -8.46
CA LEU A 140 12.79 -19.13 -7.12
C LEU A 140 11.78 -19.89 -6.25
N ARG A 141 12.27 -20.89 -5.51
CA ARG A 141 11.44 -21.66 -4.58
C ARG A 141 10.88 -20.77 -3.48
N GLY A 142 9.56 -20.84 -3.27
CA GLY A 142 8.87 -20.00 -2.28
C GLY A 142 8.51 -18.59 -2.79
N VAL A 143 8.90 -18.24 -4.01
CA VAL A 143 8.52 -17.00 -4.68
C VAL A 143 7.41 -17.28 -5.68
N GLY A 144 6.18 -16.91 -5.33
CA GLY A 144 5.05 -16.86 -6.28
C GLY A 144 4.73 -15.42 -6.67
N PRO A 145 3.67 -15.18 -7.47
CA PRO A 145 3.29 -13.85 -7.96
C PRO A 145 3.16 -12.80 -6.85
N ALA A 146 2.64 -13.18 -5.68
CA ALA A 146 2.54 -12.26 -4.55
C ALA A 146 3.90 -11.83 -3.99
N THR A 147 4.88 -12.73 -3.90
CA THR A 147 6.23 -12.40 -3.41
C THR A 147 7.04 -11.69 -4.50
N ALA A 148 6.92 -12.12 -5.76
CA ALA A 148 7.56 -11.45 -6.89
C ALA A 148 7.07 -9.99 -7.02
N SER A 149 5.75 -9.76 -6.90
CA SER A 149 5.22 -8.39 -6.91
C SER A 149 5.68 -7.52 -5.73
N ALA A 150 5.99 -8.11 -4.58
CA ALA A 150 6.57 -7.40 -3.43
C ALA A 150 7.97 -6.88 -3.72
N LEU A 151 8.75 -7.63 -4.51
CA LEU A 151 10.07 -7.21 -4.98
C LEU A 151 9.94 -6.15 -6.08
N LEU A 152 9.15 -6.43 -7.11
CA LEU A 152 9.10 -5.60 -8.31
C LEU A 152 8.42 -4.24 -8.08
N THR A 153 7.51 -4.13 -7.11
CA THR A 153 6.89 -2.84 -6.76
C THR A 153 7.90 -1.80 -6.29
N LEU A 154 9.05 -2.23 -5.75
CA LEU A 154 10.10 -1.36 -5.24
C LEU A 154 10.90 -0.69 -6.36
N HIS A 155 10.81 -1.20 -7.60
CA HIS A 155 11.51 -0.62 -8.73
C HIS A 155 10.80 0.66 -9.22
N PRO A 156 11.47 1.83 -9.21
CA PRO A 156 10.91 3.05 -9.77
C PRO A 156 10.61 2.87 -11.27
N PRO A 157 9.50 3.43 -11.81
CA PRO A 157 8.61 4.40 -11.19
C PRO A 157 7.38 3.75 -10.50
N HIS A 158 7.56 2.57 -9.89
CA HIS A 158 6.53 1.87 -9.12
C HIS A 158 5.30 1.49 -9.96
N VAL A 159 5.56 1.00 -11.18
CA VAL A 159 4.53 0.67 -12.18
C VAL A 159 3.74 -0.60 -11.86
N LEU A 160 4.33 -1.52 -11.11
CA LEU A 160 3.71 -2.78 -10.71
C LEU A 160 3.19 -2.71 -9.25
N PRO A 161 1.94 -3.14 -9.00
CA PRO A 161 1.40 -3.20 -7.65
C PRO A 161 1.87 -4.45 -6.89
N PHE A 162 2.08 -4.30 -5.59
CA PHE A 162 2.29 -5.42 -4.69
C PHE A 162 0.94 -6.06 -4.29
N MET A 163 0.84 -7.38 -4.50
CA MET A 163 -0.34 -8.18 -4.14
C MET A 163 -0.30 -8.56 -2.64
N SER A 164 -0.45 -7.58 -1.76
CA SER A 164 -0.49 -7.82 -0.30
C SER A 164 -1.82 -8.44 0.14
N ASP A 165 -1.79 -9.15 1.27
CA ASP A 165 -3.01 -9.68 1.90
C ASP A 165 -3.96 -8.54 2.31
N GLU A 166 -3.42 -7.37 2.69
CA GLU A 166 -4.18 -6.17 3.02
C GLU A 166 -4.86 -5.57 1.80
N ALA A 167 -4.18 -5.48 0.65
CA ALA A 167 -4.84 -5.06 -0.59
C ALA A 167 -5.97 -6.02 -0.99
N ALA A 168 -5.78 -7.33 -0.73
CA ALA A 168 -6.81 -8.34 -0.94
C ALA A 168 -8.02 -8.24 0.01
N ALA A 169 -7.96 -7.41 1.06
CA ALA A 169 -9.14 -7.08 1.88
C ALA A 169 -10.10 -6.11 1.15
N PHE A 170 -9.61 -5.35 0.18
CA PHE A 170 -10.39 -4.40 -0.62
C PHE A 170 -10.79 -4.96 -1.98
N PHE A 171 -10.03 -5.94 -2.49
CA PHE A 171 -10.27 -6.55 -3.78
C PHE A 171 -10.21 -8.06 -3.68
N ALA A 172 -11.02 -8.77 -4.48
CA ALA A 172 -10.77 -10.19 -4.71
C ALA A 172 -9.31 -10.40 -5.17
N PRO A 173 -8.59 -11.44 -4.70
CA PRO A 173 -7.16 -11.64 -5.00
C PRO A 173 -6.83 -11.59 -6.49
N ALA A 174 -7.69 -12.17 -7.33
CA ALA A 174 -7.55 -12.17 -8.80
C ALA A 174 -7.74 -10.78 -9.43
N GLN A 175 -8.30 -9.82 -8.71
CA GLN A 175 -8.58 -8.47 -9.17
C GLN A 175 -7.62 -7.42 -8.61
N VAL A 176 -6.82 -7.73 -7.59
CA VAL A 176 -5.91 -6.76 -6.93
C VAL A 176 -5.07 -6.02 -7.96
N TYR A 177 -4.40 -6.75 -8.85
CA TYR A 177 -3.54 -6.16 -9.89
C TYR A 177 -4.29 -5.16 -10.78
N ARG A 178 -5.36 -5.62 -11.42
CA ARG A 178 -6.16 -4.81 -12.35
C ARG A 178 -6.81 -3.62 -11.67
N ARG A 179 -7.27 -3.77 -10.43
CA ARG A 179 -7.95 -2.71 -9.67
C ARG A 179 -6.98 -1.67 -9.16
N VAL A 180 -5.86 -2.07 -8.56
CA VAL A 180 -4.81 -1.13 -8.13
C VAL A 180 -4.30 -0.33 -9.31
N LEU A 181 -4.02 -0.98 -10.45
CA LEU A 181 -3.56 -0.29 -11.67
C LEU A 181 -4.59 0.68 -12.24
N ARG A 182 -5.87 0.28 -12.31
CA ARG A 182 -6.96 1.17 -12.74
C ARG A 182 -7.03 2.40 -11.85
N GLU A 183 -6.86 2.21 -10.55
CA GLU A 183 -7.00 3.28 -9.58
C GLU A 183 -5.84 4.27 -9.62
N VAL A 184 -4.60 3.76 -9.70
CA VAL A 184 -3.42 4.60 -9.93
C VAL A 184 -3.60 5.42 -11.20
N ARG A 185 -4.11 4.82 -12.29
CA ARG A 185 -4.38 5.53 -13.55
C ARG A 185 -5.48 6.58 -13.42
N ALA A 186 -6.63 6.23 -12.82
CA ALA A 186 -7.73 7.15 -12.63
C ALA A 186 -7.32 8.39 -11.82
N ARG A 187 -6.42 8.21 -10.85
CA ARG A 187 -5.90 9.30 -10.02
C ARG A 187 -4.73 10.06 -10.63
N ALA A 188 -3.93 9.42 -11.48
CA ALA A 188 -2.90 10.09 -12.25
C ALA A 188 -3.47 10.95 -13.40
N GLY A 189 -4.69 10.67 -13.86
CA GLY A 189 -5.36 11.38 -14.95
C GLY A 189 -6.53 12.28 -14.53
N GLY A 190 -6.83 12.42 -13.24
CA GLY A 190 -7.85 13.35 -12.75
C GLY A 190 -7.28 14.76 -12.62
N GLU A 191 -7.67 15.66 -13.52
CA GLU A 191 -7.29 17.09 -13.59
C GLU A 191 -7.85 17.96 -12.43
N GLY A 192 -7.81 17.47 -11.20
CA GLY A 192 -8.33 18.20 -10.03
C GLY A 192 -7.35 18.22 -8.87
N GLY A 193 -6.52 19.27 -8.81
CA GLY A 193 -5.79 19.67 -7.61
C GLY A 193 -4.33 19.98 -7.88
N GLY A 194 -3.94 21.25 -7.68
CA GLY A 194 -2.56 21.76 -7.81
C GLY A 194 -1.62 21.22 -6.73
N GLY A 195 -1.44 19.90 -6.69
CA GLY A 195 -0.49 19.20 -5.86
C GLY A 195 0.82 19.00 -6.59
N GLY A 196 1.94 19.40 -5.99
CA GLY A 196 3.28 19.10 -6.53
C GLY A 196 3.55 17.59 -6.63
N GLU A 197 4.75 17.20 -7.07
CA GLU A 197 5.18 15.79 -7.18
C GLU A 197 4.88 14.93 -5.93
N ALA A 198 4.86 15.55 -4.74
CA ALA A 198 4.52 14.93 -3.47
C ALA A 198 3.08 14.39 -3.38
N GLU A 199 2.18 14.83 -4.26
CA GLU A 199 0.77 14.42 -4.26
C GLU A 199 0.45 13.33 -5.30
N ARG A 200 1.41 12.95 -6.15
CA ARG A 200 1.20 11.93 -7.18
C ARG A 200 0.96 10.54 -6.56
N TRP A 201 -0.01 9.80 -7.12
CA TRP A 201 -0.28 8.42 -6.75
C TRP A 201 0.57 7.47 -7.59
N ASP A 202 1.29 6.58 -6.91
CA ASP A 202 1.92 5.41 -7.52
C ASP A 202 1.44 4.12 -6.83
N SER A 203 1.88 2.97 -7.35
CA SER A 203 1.44 1.68 -6.82
C SER A 203 1.91 1.44 -5.38
N MET A 204 3.08 1.95 -5.00
CA MET A 204 3.67 1.75 -3.68
C MET A 204 2.95 2.60 -2.62
N ARG A 205 2.64 3.86 -2.93
CA ARG A 205 1.87 4.75 -2.07
C ARG A 205 0.45 4.24 -1.87
N LEU A 206 -0.19 3.75 -2.93
CA LEU A 206 -1.52 3.13 -2.82
C LEU A 206 -1.48 1.87 -1.95
N GLU A 207 -0.46 1.03 -2.10
CA GLU A 207 -0.29 -0.16 -1.26
C GLU A 207 -0.13 0.21 0.23
N ARG A 208 0.72 1.19 0.54
CA ARG A 208 0.91 1.69 1.91
C ARG A 208 -0.38 2.27 2.50
N ALA A 209 -1.16 3.01 1.71
CA ALA A 209 -2.46 3.53 2.10
C ALA A 209 -3.45 2.41 2.46
N LEU A 210 -3.57 1.40 1.58
CA LEU A 210 -4.46 0.25 1.79
C LEU A 210 -4.04 -0.57 3.00
N PHE A 211 -2.73 -0.78 3.20
CA PHE A 211 -2.20 -1.45 4.38
C PHE A 211 -2.57 -0.69 5.66
N ALA A 212 -2.31 0.62 5.71
CA ALA A 212 -2.58 1.42 6.89
C ALA A 212 -4.07 1.41 7.24
N LEU A 213 -4.92 1.59 6.23
CA LEU A 213 -6.36 1.55 6.41
C LEU A 213 -6.86 0.17 6.88
N ALA A 214 -6.34 -0.92 6.31
CA ALA A 214 -6.69 -2.27 6.74
C ALA A 214 -6.33 -2.53 8.22
N VAL A 215 -5.15 -2.08 8.66
CA VAL A 215 -4.70 -2.24 10.04
C VAL A 215 -5.57 -1.41 11.00
N LEU A 216 -5.82 -0.14 10.67
CA LEU A 216 -6.63 0.76 11.51
C LEU A 216 -8.07 0.25 11.65
N ARG A 217 -8.69 -0.21 10.55
CA ARG A 217 -10.04 -0.81 10.58
C ARG A 217 -10.11 -2.04 11.46
N LYS A 218 -9.13 -2.95 11.35
CA LYS A 218 -9.08 -4.16 12.17
C LYS A 218 -9.04 -3.85 13.67
N ARG A 219 -8.52 -2.69 14.07
CA ARG A 219 -8.41 -2.24 15.47
C ARG A 219 -9.54 -1.32 15.93
N GLY A 220 -10.48 -0.97 15.04
CA GLY A 220 -11.51 0.02 15.35
C GLY A 220 -10.98 1.45 15.47
N GLU A 221 -9.75 1.71 15.02
CA GLU A 221 -9.07 3.01 15.08
C GLU A 221 -9.29 3.84 13.80
N GLU A 222 -10.33 3.52 13.01
CA GLU A 222 -10.67 4.32 11.82
C GLU A 222 -11.04 5.77 12.19
N ARG A 223 -11.48 6.03 13.43
CA ARG A 223 -11.72 7.39 13.96
C ARG A 223 -10.46 8.26 14.03
N VAL A 224 -9.28 7.66 14.12
CA VAL A 224 -7.99 8.37 14.01
C VAL A 224 -7.87 9.01 12.62
N LEU A 225 -8.47 8.37 11.61
CA LEU A 225 -8.68 8.92 10.26
C LEU A 225 -9.96 9.74 10.15
N GLN A 226 -10.57 10.22 11.23
CA GLN A 226 -11.66 11.20 11.21
C GLN A 226 -11.27 12.45 12.00
N GLU A 227 -10.74 12.30 13.22
CA GLU A 227 -10.29 13.41 14.09
C GLU A 227 -9.25 14.34 13.44
N SER A 228 -8.36 13.79 12.60
CA SER A 228 -7.38 14.62 11.88
C SER A 228 -7.97 15.46 10.73
N ALA A 229 -9.22 15.21 10.30
CA ALA A 229 -9.91 16.02 9.30
C ALA A 229 -10.61 17.20 9.95
N ASP A 230 -11.27 16.96 11.08
CA ASP A 230 -11.90 18.02 11.86
C ASP A 230 -10.86 19.04 12.35
N ALA A 231 -9.66 18.58 12.72
CA ALA A 231 -8.54 19.47 13.05
C ALA A 231 -8.04 20.32 11.86
N SER A 232 -7.91 19.72 10.66
CA SER A 232 -7.47 20.46 9.46
C SER A 232 -8.53 21.43 8.92
N VAL A 233 -9.82 21.10 9.07
CA VAL A 233 -10.93 21.98 8.72
C VAL A 233 -11.02 23.13 9.71
N ALA A 234 -10.83 22.88 11.01
CA ALA A 234 -10.79 23.91 12.03
C ALA A 234 -9.62 24.91 11.88
N GLU A 235 -8.45 24.47 11.39
CA GLU A 235 -7.34 25.38 11.06
C GLU A 235 -7.60 26.20 9.79
N THR A 236 -8.40 25.68 8.85
CA THR A 236 -8.76 26.40 7.61
C THR A 236 -9.93 27.38 7.83
N GLU A 237 -10.76 27.16 8.84
CA GLU A 237 -11.90 28.02 9.21
C GLU A 237 -11.58 29.04 10.32
N ALA A 238 -10.33 29.15 10.78
CA ALA A 238 -9.95 30.20 11.73
C ALA A 238 -10.14 31.60 11.09
N PRO A 239 -11.06 32.45 11.61
CA PRO A 239 -11.35 33.72 10.96
C PRO A 239 -10.16 34.66 11.15
N THR A 240 -9.64 35.17 10.04
CA THR A 240 -8.68 36.28 10.00
C THR A 240 -9.27 37.45 10.78
N ARG A 241 -8.80 37.64 12.01
CA ARG A 241 -9.24 38.73 12.88
C ARG A 241 -8.75 40.04 12.24
N ALA A 242 -9.65 40.71 11.53
CA ALA A 242 -9.40 42.04 10.98
C ALA A 242 -9.05 43.00 12.11
N SER A 243 -7.83 43.52 12.10
CA SER A 243 -7.41 44.62 12.94
C SER A 243 -8.09 45.90 12.46
N ALA A 244 -9.22 46.24 13.08
CA ALA A 244 -9.82 47.56 12.97
C ALA A 244 -8.98 48.54 13.83
N SER A 245 -8.19 49.41 13.19
CA SER A 245 -7.67 50.60 13.84
C SER A 245 -8.63 51.77 13.61
N SER A 246 -9.38 52.10 14.67
CA SER A 246 -10.23 53.28 14.74
C SER A 246 -9.37 54.55 14.64
N GLY A 247 -9.84 55.51 13.86
CA GLY A 247 -9.14 56.76 13.59
C GLY A 247 -8.98 57.69 14.79
N SER A 248 -8.10 58.67 14.61
CA SER A 248 -8.15 59.91 15.37
C SER A 248 -7.86 61.08 14.43
N LYS A 249 -8.85 61.95 14.26
CA LYS A 249 -8.84 63.17 13.47
C LYS A 249 -8.83 64.34 14.43
N ARG A 250 -7.83 65.22 14.40
CA ARG A 250 -7.87 66.62 14.90
C ARG A 250 -6.65 67.39 14.37
N ARG A 251 -6.89 68.37 13.47
CA ARG A 251 -6.71 69.84 13.63
C ARG A 251 -5.25 70.28 13.48
N ARG A 252 -4.83 70.86 12.33
CA ARG A 252 -4.94 72.27 11.85
C ARG A 252 -4.15 73.26 12.73
N ASP A 253 -3.21 73.98 12.09
CA ASP A 253 -2.57 75.29 12.40
C ASP A 253 -1.03 75.17 12.18
N SER A 254 -0.48 75.66 11.06
CA SER A 254 -0.03 77.04 10.72
C SER A 254 1.41 77.36 11.16
N ASP A 255 2.10 78.04 10.24
CA ASP A 255 3.33 78.84 10.34
C ASP A 255 4.72 78.26 10.02
N SER A 256 5.38 79.09 9.18
CA SER A 256 6.78 79.21 8.75
C SER A 256 7.26 78.35 7.58
#